data_AF-A0A524CML2-F1
#
_entry.id   AF-A0A524CML2-F1
#
_cell.length_a   1.000
_cell.length_b   1.000
_cell.length_c   1.000
_cell.angle_alpha   90.00
_cell.angle_beta   90.00
_cell.angle_gamma   90.00
#
_symmetry.space_group_name_H-M   'P 1'
#
loop_
_entity.id
_entity.type
_entity.pdbx_description
1 polymer ?
#
loop_
_entity_poly.entity_id
_entity_poly.type
_entity_poly.pdbx_seq_one_letter_code
_entity_poly.pdbx_strand_id
1 'polypeptide(L)'
;MLIIYGVFGLQSVMATYLQNPQIRENIEMNKAGATQQKKDLTKLLIPPILQLSKENSIPVLYINPQNFASAWSKNIRDKGAILFQLWDRPVRCLGKLYTYAKYLNALNA
;
A
#
# COMPACT_ATOMS: atom_id res chain seq x y z
N MET A 1 14.95 6.64 -8.53
CA MET A 1 13.70 6.55 -7.75
C MET A 1 12.99 5.28 -8.16
N LEU A 2 12.95 4.29 -7.27
CA LEU A 2 12.21 3.04 -7.50
C LEU A 2 10.75 3.30 -7.10
N ILE A 3 9.80 3.15 -8.04
CA ILE A 3 8.37 3.30 -7.75
C ILE A 3 7.72 1.92 -7.89
N ILE A 4 7.08 1.45 -6.82
CA ILE A 4 6.25 0.25 -6.86
C ILE A 4 4.80 0.72 -7.04
N TYR A 5 4.21 0.41 -8.20
CA TYR A 5 2.82 0.70 -8.53
C TYR A 5 2.05 -0.63 -8.60
N GLY A 6 1.05 -0.80 -7.73
CA GLY A 6 0.20 -1.99 -7.70
C GLY A 6 -1.26 -1.60 -7.68
N VAL A 7 -2.02 -2.07 -8.66
CA VAL A 7 -3.49 -1.99 -8.67
C VAL A 7 -4.02 -3.38 -8.44
N PHE A 8 -4.64 -3.59 -7.28
CA PHE A 8 -5.15 -4.91 -6.92
C PHE A 8 -6.56 -4.81 -6.34
N GLY A 9 -7.46 -5.64 -6.87
CA GLY A 9 -8.61 -6.11 -6.11
C GLY A 9 -8.07 -6.99 -4.98
N LEU A 10 -7.80 -6.40 -3.82
CA LEU A 10 -7.09 -7.05 -2.72
C LEU A 10 -7.70 -8.43 -2.35
N GLN A 11 -9.02 -8.56 -2.49
CA GLN A 11 -9.77 -9.79 -2.22
C GLN A 11 -9.43 -10.92 -3.21
N SER A 12 -9.34 -10.64 -4.51
CA SER A 12 -9.03 -11.66 -5.53
C SER A 12 -7.57 -12.08 -5.48
N VAL A 13 -6.68 -11.13 -5.23
CA VAL A 13 -5.24 -11.40 -5.06
C VAL A 13 -5.00 -12.21 -3.79
N MET A 14 -5.69 -11.90 -2.68
CA MET A 14 -5.51 -12.63 -1.43
C MET A 14 -5.97 -14.07 -1.52
N ALA A 15 -7.12 -14.33 -2.16
CA ALA A 15 -7.59 -15.70 -2.40
C ALA A 15 -6.53 -16.52 -3.17
N THR A 16 -5.88 -15.89 -4.15
CA THR A 16 -4.82 -16.51 -4.96
C THR A 16 -3.53 -16.71 -4.16
N TYR A 17 -3.11 -15.73 -3.35
CA TYR A 17 -1.88 -15.80 -2.56
C TYR A 17 -1.95 -16.84 -1.44
N LEU A 18 -3.10 -16.94 -0.76
CA LEU A 18 -3.31 -17.95 0.28
C LEU A 18 -3.36 -19.38 -0.27
N GLN A 19 -3.65 -19.55 -1.57
CA GLN A 19 -3.62 -20.84 -2.25
C GLN A 19 -2.21 -21.24 -2.71
N ASN A 20 -1.24 -20.32 -2.73
CA ASN A 20 0.13 -20.60 -3.12
C ASN A 20 1.01 -20.91 -1.88
N PRO A 21 1.53 -22.15 -1.72
CA PRO A 21 2.30 -22.55 -0.53
C PRO A 21 3.56 -21.71 -0.29
N GLN A 22 4.29 -21.40 -1.36
CA GLN A 22 5.55 -20.64 -1.30
C GLN A 22 5.33 -19.19 -0.86
N ILE A 23 4.20 -18.60 -1.26
CA ILE A 23 3.82 -17.24 -0.85
C ILE A 23 3.31 -17.28 0.59
N ARG A 24 2.44 -18.25 0.92
CA ARG A 24 1.83 -18.39 2.25
C ARG A 24 2.86 -18.51 3.38
N GLU A 25 3.98 -19.19 3.15
CA GLU A 25 5.04 -19.36 4.15
C GLU A 25 5.82 -18.07 4.45
N ASN A 26 5.80 -17.11 3.51
CA ASN A 26 6.48 -15.82 3.64
C ASN A 26 5.54 -14.67 4.06
N ILE A 27 4.23 -14.94 4.18
CA ILE A 27 3.32 -13.99 4.81
C ILE A 27 3.46 -14.16 6.32
N GLU A 28 3.89 -13.11 7.02
CA GLU A 28 3.88 -13.04 8.48
C GLU A 28 2.44 -13.04 9.03
N MET A 29 1.78 -14.19 8.94
CA MET A 29 0.49 -14.42 9.59
C MET A 29 0.77 -14.88 11.01
N ASN A 30 0.58 -13.98 11.98
CA ASN A 30 0.54 -14.38 13.39
C ASN A 30 -0.44 -15.55 13.55
N LYS A 31 0.09 -16.70 14.00
CA LYS A 31 -0.60 -18.02 14.06
C LYS A 31 -1.92 -18.00 14.86
N ALA A 32 -2.23 -16.93 15.60
CA ALA A 32 -3.44 -16.77 16.39
C ALA A 32 -4.71 -16.40 15.59
N GLY A 33 -4.61 -16.04 14.30
CA GLY A 33 -5.76 -15.46 13.58
C GLY A 33 -6.45 -16.36 12.54
N ALA A 34 -5.90 -17.53 12.20
CA ALA A 34 -6.33 -18.30 11.01
C ALA A 34 -7.82 -18.70 11.01
N THR A 35 -8.47 -18.75 12.17
CA THR A 35 -9.87 -19.18 12.33
C THR A 35 -10.91 -18.05 12.39
N GLN A 36 -10.51 -16.77 12.46
CA GLN A 36 -11.45 -15.62 12.51
C GLN A 36 -11.23 -14.56 11.40
N GLN A 37 -10.38 -14.87 10.42
CA GLN A 37 -9.65 -13.88 9.62
C GLN A 37 -10.35 -13.27 8.38
N LYS A 38 -11.65 -13.49 8.15
CA LYS A 38 -12.37 -12.79 7.07
C LYS A 38 -12.61 -11.30 7.34
N LYS A 39 -12.49 -10.84 8.60
CA LYS A 39 -13.10 -9.55 8.99
C LYS A 39 -12.23 -8.31 8.83
N ASP A 40 -10.90 -8.39 8.69
CA ASP A 40 -10.12 -7.16 8.48
C ASP A 40 -8.76 -7.36 7.78
N LEU A 41 -8.80 -7.63 6.48
CA LEU A 41 -7.60 -7.77 5.63
C LEU A 41 -6.69 -6.54 5.67
N THR A 42 -7.20 -5.34 6.00
CA THR A 42 -6.34 -4.16 6.13
C THR A 42 -5.32 -4.31 7.25
N LYS A 43 -5.68 -4.97 8.38
CA LYS A 43 -4.81 -5.11 9.55
C LYS A 43 -3.62 -6.02 9.30
N LEU A 44 -3.78 -6.98 8.39
CA LEU A 44 -2.73 -7.93 8.05
C LEU A 44 -1.77 -7.39 6.99
N LEU A 45 -2.23 -6.48 6.11
CA LEU A 45 -1.44 -6.11 4.93
C LEU A 45 -0.88 -4.70 4.99
N ILE A 46 -1.68 -3.74 5.45
CA ILE A 46 -1.26 -2.34 5.41
C ILE A 46 -0.07 -2.10 6.36
N PRO A 47 -0.06 -2.56 7.63
CA PRO A 47 1.07 -2.29 8.51
C PRO A 47 2.40 -2.88 8.00
N PRO A 48 2.50 -4.16 7.56
CA PRO A 48 3.75 -4.70 7.04
C PRO A 48 4.25 -3.96 5.78
N ILE A 49 3.35 -3.60 4.86
CA ILE A 49 3.72 -2.82 3.67
C ILE A 49 4.26 -1.44 4.07
N LEU A 50 3.61 -0.77 5.03
CA LEU A 50 4.07 0.53 5.53
C LEU A 50 5.38 0.43 6.31
N GLN A 51 5.60 -0.66 7.03
CA GLN A 51 6.86 -0.93 7.70
C GLN A 51 7.99 -1.08 6.67
N LEU A 52 7.82 -1.93 5.66
CA LEU A 52 8.78 -2.08 4.56
C LEU A 52 9.00 -0.77 3.79
N SER A 53 7.94 0.00 3.57
CA SER A 53 7.99 1.33 2.96
C SER A 53 8.94 2.25 3.74
N LYS A 54 8.85 2.24 5.06
CA LYS A 54 9.70 3.04 5.95
C LYS A 54 11.14 2.53 5.98
N GLU A 55 11.34 1.23 6.15
CA GLU A 55 12.67 0.60 6.22
C GLU A 55 13.48 0.84 4.93
N ASN A 56 12.82 0.77 3.78
CA ASN A 56 13.48 0.94 2.48
C ASN A 56 13.42 2.39 1.97
N SER A 57 12.79 3.32 2.70
CA SER A 57 12.55 4.70 2.24
C SER A 57 11.85 4.77 0.87
N ILE A 58 10.95 3.82 0.59
CA ILE A 58 10.17 3.74 -0.65
C ILE A 58 8.72 4.14 -0.34
N PRO A 59 8.20 5.25 -0.87
CA PRO A 59 6.82 5.66 -0.59
C PRO A 59 5.81 4.71 -1.23
N VAL A 60 4.80 4.32 -0.44
CA VAL A 60 3.65 3.54 -0.94
C VAL A 60 2.42 4.43 -1.03
N LEU A 61 1.82 4.49 -2.21
CA LEU A 61 0.64 5.30 -2.49
C LEU A 61 -0.56 4.38 -2.75
N TYR A 62 -1.58 4.46 -1.89
CA TYR A 62 -2.81 3.69 -2.05
C TYR A 62 -3.84 4.49 -2.83
N ILE A 63 -4.70 3.79 -3.57
CA ILE A 63 -5.85 4.37 -4.28
C ILE A 63 -7.10 3.65 -3.83
N ASN A 64 -8.14 4.39 -3.45
CA ASN A 64 -9.47 3.85 -3.29
C ASN A 64 -10.50 4.78 -3.93
N PRO A 65 -11.08 4.43 -5.09
CA PRO A 65 -12.11 5.23 -5.75
C PRO A 65 -13.45 5.24 -5.01
N GLN A 66 -13.62 4.40 -3.98
CA GLN A 66 -14.78 4.46 -3.12
C GLN A 66 -14.78 5.75 -2.26
N ASN A 67 -15.93 6.07 -1.69
CA ASN A 67 -16.09 7.20 -0.79
C ASN A 67 -14.99 7.21 0.31
N PHE A 68 -14.38 8.37 0.55
CA PHE A 68 -13.33 8.56 1.56
C PHE A 68 -13.83 8.29 3.00
N ALA A 69 -15.15 8.36 3.20
CA ALA A 69 -15.84 8.00 4.44
C ALA A 69 -16.17 6.50 4.54
N SER A 70 -15.85 5.68 3.53
CA SER A 70 -16.05 4.23 3.63
C SER A 70 -15.20 3.66 4.76
N ALA A 71 -15.70 2.59 5.40
CA ALA A 71 -14.97 1.91 6.47
C ALA A 71 -13.57 1.47 6.00
N TRP A 72 -13.45 1.05 4.74
CA TRP A 72 -12.17 0.68 4.13
C TRP A 72 -11.21 1.85 3.99
N SER A 73 -11.68 2.98 3.43
CA SER A 73 -10.87 4.21 3.31
C SER A 73 -10.42 4.72 4.66
N LYS A 74 -11.30 4.70 5.67
CA LYS A 74 -10.96 5.09 7.04
C LYS A 74 -9.89 4.16 7.62
N ASN A 75 -10.08 2.85 7.51
CA ASN A 75 -9.21 1.85 8.11
C ASN A 75 -7.81 1.79 7.47
N ILE A 76 -7.66 2.16 6.20
CA ILE A 76 -6.34 2.35 5.56
C ILE A 76 -5.65 3.60 6.12
N ARG A 77 -6.37 4.72 6.21
CA ARG A 77 -5.82 5.99 6.70
C ARG A 77 -5.45 5.96 8.17
N ASP A 78 -6.26 5.30 9.00
CA ASP A 78 -6.00 5.14 10.44
C ASP A 78 -4.68 4.38 10.70
N LYS A 79 -4.15 3.66 9.72
CA LYS A 79 -2.84 2.98 9.77
C LYS A 79 -1.68 3.84 9.28
N GLY A 80 -1.93 5.09 8.88
CA GLY A 80 -0.90 6.01 8.38
C GLY A 80 -0.60 5.91 6.89
N ALA A 81 -1.39 5.17 6.12
CA ALA A 81 -1.20 5.08 4.67
C ALA A 81 -1.65 6.36 3.94
N ILE A 82 -0.88 6.77 2.93
CA ILE A 82 -1.27 7.82 1.98
C ILE A 82 -2.32 7.23 1.03
N LEU A 83 -3.57 7.71 1.16
CA LEU A 83 -4.70 7.23 0.37
C LEU A 83 -5.22 8.33 -0.57
N PHE A 84 -5.17 8.06 -1.86
CA PHE A 84 -5.78 8.89 -2.90
C PHE A 84 -7.17 8.37 -3.27
N GLN A 85 -8.11 9.30 -3.47
CA GLN A 85 -9.45 8.94 -3.93
C GLN A 85 -9.51 8.72 -5.44
N LEU A 86 -8.74 9.47 -6.24
CA LEU A 86 -8.82 9.39 -7.70
C LEU A 86 -7.54 8.77 -8.28
N TRP A 87 -7.71 7.96 -9.33
CA TRP A 87 -6.65 7.21 -9.98
C TRP A 87 -5.52 8.07 -10.56
N ASP A 88 -5.80 9.31 -10.93
CA ASP A 88 -4.82 10.24 -11.50
C ASP A 88 -3.94 10.92 -10.44
N ARG A 89 -4.37 10.94 -9.17
CA ARG A 89 -3.70 11.70 -8.11
C ARG A 89 -2.31 11.17 -7.75
N PRO A 90 -2.06 9.86 -7.68
CA PRO A 90 -0.70 9.34 -7.52
C PRO A 90 0.23 9.78 -8.65
N VAL A 91 -0.25 9.76 -9.89
CA VAL A 91 0.54 10.21 -11.06
C VAL A 91 0.94 11.68 -10.92
N ARG A 92 -0.01 12.55 -10.52
CA ARG A 92 0.28 13.97 -10.24
C ARG A 92 1.24 14.16 -9.08
N CYS A 93 1.10 13.37 -8.02
CA CYS A 93 2.01 13.39 -6.87
C CYS A 93 3.44 13.05 -7.30
N LEU A 94 3.61 11.95 -8.06
CA LEU A 94 4.90 11.54 -8.60
C LEU A 94 5.50 12.59 -9.54
N GLY A 95 4.69 13.24 -10.37
CA GLY A 95 5.13 14.35 -11.23
C GLY A 95 5.75 15.50 -10.43
N LYS A 96 5.14 15.89 -9.30
CA LYS A 96 5.69 16.94 -8.42
C LYS A 96 6.98 16.49 -7.74
N LEU A 97 7.04 15.25 -7.25
CA LEU A 97 8.25 14.69 -6.65
C LEU A 97 9.41 14.65 -7.65
N TYR A 98 9.12 14.29 -8.90
CA TYR A 98 10.10 14.32 -9.98
C TYR A 98 10.61 15.74 -10.25
N THR A 99 9.74 16.74 -10.37
CA THR A 99 10.15 18.14 -10.54
C THR A 99 11.04 18.61 -9.40
N TYR A 100 10.69 18.27 -8.16
CA TYR A 100 11.49 18.61 -6.99
C TYR A 100 12.86 17.93 -6.99
N ALA A 101 12.92 16.64 -7.34
CA ALA A 101 14.18 15.92 -7.47
C ALA A 101 15.09 16.54 -8.55
N LYS A 102 14.52 17.00 -9.69
CA LYS A 102 15.30 17.73 -10.71
C LYS A 102 15.87 19.04 -10.16
N TYR A 103 15.07 19.79 -9.40
CA TYR A 103 15.52 21.03 -8.78
C TYR A 103 16.70 20.80 -7.82
N LEU A 104 16.60 19.79 -6.94
CA LEU A 104 17.69 19.43 -6.03
C LEU A 104 18.96 19.02 -6.77
N ASN A 105 18.83 18.23 -7.85
CA ASN A 105 19.98 17.85 -8.67
C ASN A 105 20.65 19.06 -9.32
N ALA A 106 19.88 20.07 -9.75
CA ALA A 106 20.43 21.28 -10.34
C ALA A 106 21.13 22.20 -9.32
N LEU A 107 20.74 22.15 -8.03
CA LEU A 107 21.41 22.89 -6.95
C LEU A 107 22.72 22.23 -6.50
N ASN A 108 22.81 20.90 -6.63
CA ASN A 108 23.97 20.11 -6.21
C ASN A 108 24.98 19.87 -7.35
N ALA A 109 24.74 20.46 -8.52
CA ALA A 109 25.60 20.43 -9.70
C ALA A 109 26.37 21.74 -9.82
#